data_AF-A0A533XDL1-F1
#
_entry.id   AF-A0A533XDL1-F1
#
_cell.length_a   1.000
_cell.length_b   1.000
_cell.length_c   1.000
_cell.angle_alpha   90.00
_cell.angle_beta   90.00
_cell.angle_gamma   90.00
#
_symmetry.space_group_name_H-M   'P 1'
#
loop_
_entity.id
_entity.type
_entity.pdbx_description
1 polymer ?
#
loop_
_entity_poly.entity_id
_entity_poly.type
_entity_poly.pdbx_seq_one_letter_code
_entity_poly.pdbx_strand_id
1 'polypeptide(L)'
;VLQGERELAKDNRSLARFQLKVPPLPAGVPRVEVMFLIDANGILNVTAKDVRTAQSQSIEVKPSYGLSDEEVERMIGESFKFASEDLKARQLIEARTEAEAILKATEKAFRLGGH
;
A
#
# COMPACT_ATOMS: atom_id res chain seq x y z
N VAL A 1 -1.45 0.92 6.63
CA VAL A 1 -2.22 -0.33 6.80
C VAL A 1 -3.69 0.05 6.73
N LEU A 2 -4.41 -0.56 5.78
CA LEU A 2 -5.82 -0.30 5.53
C LEU A 2 -6.57 -1.64 5.60
N GLN A 3 -7.87 -1.60 5.86
CA GLN A 3 -8.78 -2.75 5.85
C GLN A 3 -10.01 -2.42 5.00
N GLY A 4 -10.35 -3.32 4.07
CA GLY A 4 -11.51 -3.22 3.19
C GLY A 4 -11.24 -3.85 1.82
N GLU A 5 -12.30 -3.98 1.03
CA GLU A 5 -12.31 -4.71 -0.26
C GLU A 5 -12.32 -3.78 -1.49
N ARG A 6 -12.21 -2.46 -1.29
CA ARG A 6 -12.22 -1.48 -2.39
C ARG A 6 -10.81 -1.17 -2.88
N GLU A 7 -10.67 -0.81 -4.15
CA GLU A 7 -9.35 -0.63 -4.78
C GLU A 7 -8.60 0.62 -4.30
N LEU A 8 -9.33 1.70 -3.99
CA LEU A 8 -8.72 2.99 -3.66
C LEU A 8 -8.51 3.16 -2.16
N ALA A 9 -7.34 3.68 -1.78
CA ALA A 9 -6.96 3.86 -0.37
C ALA A 9 -7.95 4.72 0.44
N LYS A 10 -8.56 5.74 -0.20
CA LYS A 10 -9.53 6.65 0.45
C LYS A 10 -10.85 5.96 0.82
N ASP A 11 -11.17 4.85 0.16
CA ASP A 11 -12.43 4.12 0.28
C ASP A 11 -12.31 2.92 1.24
N ASN A 12 -11.18 2.78 1.93
CA ASN A 12 -10.90 1.74 2.91
C ASN A 12 -10.66 2.32 4.31
N ARG A 13 -10.87 1.51 5.35
CA ARG A 13 -10.65 1.91 6.74
C ARG A 13 -9.15 1.96 7.05
N SER A 14 -8.66 3.08 7.55
CA SER A 14 -7.28 3.20 8.01
C SER A 14 -7.09 2.57 9.39
N LEU A 15 -6.16 1.63 9.51
CA LEU A 15 -5.83 0.96 10.77
C LEU A 15 -4.61 1.59 11.44
N ALA A 16 -3.52 1.77 10.69
CA ALA A 16 -2.26 2.27 11.22
C ALA A 16 -1.34 2.79 10.12
N ARG A 17 -0.39 3.63 10.53
CA ARG A 17 0.72 4.10 9.69
C ARG A 17 2.02 3.96 10.46
N PHE A 18 3.04 3.44 9.78
CA PHE A 18 4.37 3.32 10.32
C PHE A 18 5.38 3.59 9.19
N GLN A 19 6.63 3.84 9.56
CA GLN A 19 7.69 4.19 8.61
C GLN A 19 8.96 3.40 8.92
N LEU A 20 9.41 2.60 7.96
CA LEU A 20 10.76 2.07 7.92
C LEU A 20 11.66 3.10 7.24
N LYS A 21 12.69 3.57 7.94
CA LYS A 21 13.71 4.42 7.33
C LYS A 21 14.71 3.53 6.59
N VAL A 22 14.92 3.79 5.30
CA VAL A 22 15.87 3.05 4.46
C VAL A 22 16.94 4.04 3.97
N PRO A 23 18.23 3.68 3.97
CA PRO A 23 19.28 4.52 3.40
C PRO A 23 18.97 4.91 1.95
N PRO A 24 19.34 6.12 1.49
CA PRO A 24 19.13 6.54 0.11
C PRO A 24 19.85 5.58 -0.85
N LEU A 25 19.10 5.05 -1.81
CA LEU A 25 19.57 4.09 -2.79
C LEU A 25 18.98 4.40 -4.17
N PRO A 26 19.63 3.93 -5.25
CA PRO A 26 19.00 3.92 -6.57
C PRO A 26 17.66 3.18 -6.55
N ALA A 27 16.71 3.66 -7.36
CA ALA A 27 15.42 3.00 -7.53
C ALA A 27 15.60 1.53 -7.94
N GLY A 28 14.79 0.64 -7.35
CA GLY A 28 14.83 -0.80 -7.62
C GLY A 28 15.85 -1.60 -6.79
N VAL A 29 16.72 -0.94 -6.02
CA VAL A 29 17.73 -1.63 -5.17
C VAL A 29 17.20 -2.02 -3.78
N PRO A 30 16.46 -1.17 -3.04
CA PRO A 30 15.91 -1.57 -1.74
C PRO A 30 14.96 -2.77 -1.87
N ARG A 31 15.20 -3.81 -1.08
CA ARG A 31 14.27 -4.95 -0.95
C ARG A 31 13.64 -4.92 0.44
N VAL A 32 12.39 -4.49 0.49
CA VAL A 32 11.60 -4.43 1.73
C VAL A 32 10.66 -5.63 1.76
N GLU A 33 10.77 -6.45 2.80
CA GLU A 33 9.82 -7.50 3.13
C GLU A 33 8.79 -6.93 4.11
N VAL A 34 7.50 -7.15 3.83
CA VAL A 34 6.41 -6.75 4.72
C VAL A 34 5.64 -8.00 5.13
N MET A 35 5.58 -8.27 6.43
CA MET A 35 4.88 -9.40 7.02
C MET A 35 3.66 -8.91 7.80
N PHE A 36 2.51 -9.52 7.54
CA PHE A 36 1.26 -9.30 8.26
C PHE A 36 0.93 -10.58 9.03
N LEU A 37 0.86 -10.49 10.35
CA LEU A 37 0.53 -11.61 11.22
C LEU A 37 -0.73 -11.27 12.01
N ILE A 38 -1.76 -12.11 11.92
CA ILE A 38 -2.97 -12.01 12.74
C ILE A 38 -2.96 -13.18 13.70
N ASP A 39 -3.08 -12.89 14.99
CA ASP A 39 -3.13 -13.92 16.03
C ASP A 39 -4.56 -14.39 16.32
N ALA A 40 -4.70 -15.38 17.22
CA ALA A 40 -5.99 -15.93 17.62
C ALA A 40 -6.90 -14.91 18.34
N ASN A 41 -6.35 -13.80 18.84
CA ASN A 41 -7.10 -12.72 19.48
C ASN A 41 -7.49 -11.61 18.47
N GLY A 42 -7.13 -11.76 17.19
CA GLY A 42 -7.37 -10.76 16.16
C GLY A 42 -6.42 -9.56 16.23
N ILE A 43 -5.31 -9.66 16.96
CA ILE A 43 -4.28 -8.61 16.98
C ILE A 43 -3.46 -8.71 15.70
N LEU A 44 -3.43 -7.61 14.94
CA LEU A 44 -2.64 -7.50 13.72
C LEU A 44 -1.26 -6.94 14.03
N ASN A 45 -0.23 -7.73 13.79
CA ASN A 45 1.17 -7.33 13.82
C ASN A 45 1.68 -7.12 12.41
N VAL A 46 2.12 -5.90 12.08
CA VAL A 46 2.70 -5.58 10.77
C VAL A 46 4.18 -5.25 10.95
N THR A 47 5.05 -5.97 10.26
CA THR A 47 6.50 -5.74 10.28
C THR A 47 7.00 -5.44 8.88
N ALA A 48 7.75 -4.36 8.70
CA ALA A 48 8.55 -4.12 7.49
C ALA A 48 10.03 -4.26 7.81
N LYS A 49 10.78 -4.96 6.96
CA LYS A 49 12.21 -5.21 7.11
C LYS A 49 12.94 -4.94 5.80
N ASP A 50 14.00 -4.14 5.85
CA ASP A 50 14.98 -4.08 4.76
C ASP A 50 15.83 -5.35 4.82
N VAL A 51 15.69 -6.21 3.81
CA VAL A 51 16.34 -7.53 3.77
C VAL A 51 17.86 -7.41 3.78
N ARG A 52 18.42 -6.32 3.25
CA ARG A 52 19.86 -6.14 3.13
C ARG A 52 20.51 -5.68 4.43
N THR A 53 19.86 -4.74 5.12
CA THR A 53 20.39 -4.14 6.35
C THR A 53 19.86 -4.82 7.62
N ALA A 54 18.86 -5.67 7.47
CA ALA A 54 18.07 -6.25 8.56
C ALA A 54 17.36 -5.23 9.45
N GLN A 55 17.39 -3.93 9.11
CA GLN A 55 16.63 -2.91 9.83
C GLN A 55 15.14 -3.17 9.64
N SER A 56 14.41 -3.14 10.74
CA SER A 56 12.96 -3.40 10.76
C SER A 56 12.21 -2.37 11.57
N GLN A 57 10.95 -2.15 11.18
CA GLN A 57 9.98 -1.41 11.95
C GLN A 57 8.69 -2.22 12.00
N SER A 58 8.07 -2.30 13.18
CA SER A 58 6.79 -2.97 13.36
C SER A 58 5.76 -2.07 14.05
N ILE A 59 4.50 -2.47 13.90
CA ILE A 59 3.37 -1.88 14.61
C ILE A 59 2.37 -2.97 14.98
N GLU A 60 1.82 -2.87 16.18
CA GLU A 60 0.72 -3.69 16.65
C GLU A 60 -0.58 -2.90 16.52
N VAL A 61 -1.59 -3.50 15.91
CA VAL A 61 -2.95 -2.96 15.80
C VAL A 61 -3.86 -3.86 16.61
N LYS A 62 -4.22 -3.38 17.79
CA LYS A 62 -5.23 -4.05 18.62
C LYS A 62 -6.60 -3.92 17.95
N PRO A 63 -7.47 -4.93 18.09
CA PRO A 63 -8.88 -4.75 17.78
C PRO A 63 -9.44 -3.69 18.73
N SER A 64 -9.56 -2.46 18.24
CA SER A 64 -10.49 -1.50 18.83
C SER A 64 -11.90 -2.03 18.56
N TYR A 65 -12.88 -1.73 19.44
CA TYR A 65 -14.31 -2.05 19.24
C TYR A 65 -14.61 -2.10 17.73
N GLY A 66 -14.88 -3.32 17.25
CA GLY A 66 -14.73 -3.70 15.85
C GLY A 66 -15.71 -2.99 14.93
N LEU A 67 -15.63 -3.30 13.63
CA LEU A 67 -16.78 -3.05 12.76
C LEU A 67 -17.97 -3.85 13.29
N SER A 68 -19.15 -3.23 13.35
CA SER A 68 -20.36 -4.02 13.56
C SER A 68 -20.62 -4.90 12.33
N ASP A 69 -21.40 -5.97 12.50
CA ASP A 69 -21.76 -6.85 11.38
C ASP A 69 -22.44 -6.05 10.25
N GLU A 70 -23.27 -5.05 10.60
CA GLU A 70 -23.90 -4.16 9.63
C GLU A 70 -22.88 -3.28 8.88
N GLU A 71 -21.84 -2.80 9.57
CA GLU A 71 -20.77 -2.04 8.92
C GLU A 71 -19.95 -2.91 7.97
N VAL A 72 -19.68 -4.16 8.34
CA VAL A 72 -19.00 -5.14 7.48
C VAL A 72 -19.84 -5.42 6.24
N GLU A 73 -21.12 -5.74 6.41
CA GLU A 73 -22.04 -5.99 5.30
C GLU A 73 -22.16 -4.78 4.36
N ARG A 74 -22.25 -3.56 4.93
CA ARG A 74 -22.27 -2.33 4.13
C ARG A 74 -20.99 -2.18 3.32
N MET A 75 -19.82 -2.39 3.93
CA MET A 75 -18.53 -2.28 3.22
C MET A 75 -18.40 -3.30 2.08
N ILE A 76 -18.88 -4.53 2.30
CA ILE A 76 -18.93 -5.57 1.27
C ILE A 76 -19.92 -5.18 0.16
N GLY A 77 -21.12 -4.71 0.50
CA GLY A 77 -22.11 -4.25 -0.47
C GLY A 77 -21.60 -3.08 -1.32
N GLU A 78 -20.89 -2.14 -0.70
CA GLU A 78 -20.25 -1.03 -1.39
C GLU A 78 -19.16 -1.50 -2.36
N SER A 79 -18.33 -2.48 -1.99
CA SER A 79 -17.30 -2.99 -2.91
C SER A 79 -17.90 -3.59 -4.18
N PHE A 80 -18.99 -4.36 -4.07
CA PHE A 80 -19.71 -4.88 -5.23
C PHE A 80 -20.35 -3.76 -6.06
N LYS A 81 -21.00 -2.80 -5.40
CA LYS A 81 -21.67 -1.68 -6.07
C LYS A 81 -20.70 -0.81 -6.87
N PHE A 82 -19.51 -0.56 -6.31
CA PHE A 82 -18.52 0.35 -6.89
C PHE A 82 -17.43 -0.37 -7.70
N ALA A 83 -17.46 -1.69 -7.84
CA ALA A 83 -16.43 -2.47 -8.53
C ALA A 83 -16.07 -1.94 -9.93
N SER A 84 -17.06 -1.53 -10.74
CA SER A 84 -16.81 -0.97 -12.08
C SER A 84 -16.11 0.39 -12.04
N GLU A 85 -16.49 1.24 -11.09
CA GLU A 85 -15.89 2.56 -10.91
C GLU A 85 -14.47 2.45 -10.34
N ASP A 86 -14.28 1.54 -9.39
CA ASP A 86 -12.99 1.23 -8.78
C ASP A 86 -12.00 0.70 -9.81
N LEU A 87 -12.44 -0.22 -10.68
CA LEU A 87 -11.61 -0.74 -11.76
C LEU A 87 -11.18 0.37 -12.73
N LYS A 88 -12.12 1.24 -13.16
CA LYS A 88 -11.81 2.36 -14.06
C LYS A 88 -10.84 3.35 -13.42
N ALA A 89 -11.06 3.67 -12.14
CA ALA A 89 -10.20 4.58 -11.40
C ALA A 89 -8.79 4.01 -11.23
N ARG A 90 -8.68 2.72 -10.89
CA ARG A 90 -7.42 1.99 -10.81
C ARG A 90 -6.68 2.01 -12.14
N GLN A 91 -7.33 1.64 -13.24
CA GLN A 91 -6.72 1.63 -14.57
C GLN A 91 -6.18 3.00 -14.97
N LEU A 92 -6.93 4.07 -14.68
CA LEU A 92 -6.48 5.43 -14.94
C LEU A 92 -5.23 5.80 -14.11
N ILE A 93 -5.19 5.42 -12.84
CA ILE A 93 -4.06 5.68 -11.94
C ILE A 93 -2.82 4.88 -12.36
N GLU A 94 -2.99 3.61 -12.70
CA GLU A 94 -1.93 2.75 -13.20
C GLU A 94 -1.33 3.32 -14.50
N ALA A 95 -2.17 3.68 -15.48
CA ALA A 95 -1.72 4.29 -16.73
C ALA A 95 -0.96 5.61 -16.52
N ARG A 96 -1.42 6.46 -15.58
CA ARG A 96 -0.72 7.69 -15.21
C ARG A 96 0.63 7.41 -14.56
N THR A 97 0.67 6.45 -13.64
CA THR A 97 1.90 6.07 -12.93
C THR A 97 2.94 5.50 -13.89
N GLU A 98 2.51 4.68 -14.85
CA GLU A 98 3.36 4.16 -15.91
C GLU A 98 3.88 5.28 -16.83
N ALA A 99 3.00 6.17 -17.29
CA ALA A 99 3.41 7.32 -18.09
C ALA A 99 4.42 8.22 -17.37
N GLU A 100 4.21 8.50 -16.08
CA GLU A 100 5.15 9.25 -15.26
C GLU A 100 6.51 8.55 -15.10
N ALA A 101 6.50 7.22 -14.96
CA ALA A 101 7.73 6.42 -14.89
C ALA A 101 8.53 6.50 -16.20
N ILE A 102 7.84 6.40 -17.35
CA ILE A 102 8.44 6.54 -18.68
C ILE A 102 9.02 7.95 -18.85
N LEU A 103 8.24 8.99 -18.55
CA LEU A 103 8.69 10.39 -18.66
C LEU A 103 9.96 10.63 -17.85
N LYS A 104 9.98 10.20 -16.57
CA LYS A 104 11.17 10.32 -15.72
C LYS A 104 12.38 9.57 -16.27
N ALA A 105 12.18 8.39 -16.86
CA ALA A 105 13.25 7.63 -17.48
C ALA A 105 13.81 8.34 -18.72
N THR A 106 12.92 8.88 -19.57
CA THR A 106 13.28 9.65 -20.78
C THR A 106 14.01 10.95 -20.43
N GLU A 107 13.52 11.73 -19.47
CA GLU A 107 14.18 12.95 -18.99
C GLU A 107 15.59 12.65 -18.45
N LYS A 108 15.74 11.56 -17.70
CA LYS A 108 17.03 11.10 -17.20
C LYS A 108 17.97 10.73 -18.35
N ALA A 109 17.49 10.04 -19.37
CA ALA A 109 18.28 9.67 -20.55
C ALA A 109 18.78 10.90 -21.31
N PHE A 110 17.92 11.90 -21.54
CA PHE A 110 18.34 13.16 -22.18
C PHE A 110 19.40 13.91 -21.37
N ARG A 111 19.27 13.94 -20.04
CA ARG A 111 20.26 14.58 -19.16
C ARG A 111 21.63 13.88 -19.21
N LEU A 112 21.65 12.56 -19.40
CA LEU A 112 22.89 11.76 -19.46
C LEU A 112 23.51 11.70 -20.86
N GLY A 113 22.69 11.78 -21.92
CA GLY A 113 23.11 11.68 -23.32
C GLY A 113 23.42 13.01 -24.01
N GLY A 114 23.30 14.14 -23.31
CA GLY A 114 23.64 15.48 -23.82
C GLY A 114 25.15 15.80 -23.79
N HIS A 115 25.98 14.86 -24.26
CA HIS A 115 27.40 15.06 -24.55
C HIS A 115 27.66 14.83 -26.03
#